data_AF-A0A7R8WK06-F1
#
_entry.id   AF-A0A7R8WK06-F1
#
_cell.length_a   1.000
_cell.length_b   1.000
_cell.length_c   1.000
_cell.angle_alpha   90.00
_cell.angle_beta   90.00
_cell.angle_gamma   90.00
#
_symmetry.space_group_name_H-M   'P 1'
#
loop_
_entity.id
_entity.type
_entity.pdbx_description
1 polymer ?
#
loop_
_entity_poly.entity_id
_entity_poly.type
_entity_poly.pdbx_seq_one_letter_code
_entity_poly.pdbx_strand_id
1 'polypeptide(L)'
;MSVFQVDGFAFFNNFECANLANVARGNPSGTSADGGGKAVNFAFNVWTSPDAAGTAFENKNRSWFCFGVTGGPGNCWIELTVMNMNRQKRLFNQGMMPAYMVLPSQPYWDRIPGKPVTYYYIGPDFVVTFQFKMPIDPGAEVYFAMTYPHNNAKIMAITDRLTSKFLCSSSIYFHREFLCYSAEGRRLDLLTISSFDGIGAEGEFEDPFDLTPLEEMADMKGNISQSMPRCFPGKKVIFISSRVHPGEVQATYVLNGFLKFLLSDSDPRAFLLRKAFIIPNLNPDGVVRGHYRTDHRGVNLNRVYQAPCPLHHPTIFATRVLFMYHAAQSRKGAPDKEEECDDQGFTVPAETEDITTVESSQAVNRAFTGQVEEGIKSLSKVVKDEACQAVQERAASLDEETQTASVLMKTCEIQAEKSKDACSKYEDRADVPNYELSELEDCWMRRLKAEVQKRSGGGTSWIKTTEECGIFLYLDLHGHASKRGTFVYGNHMEDTDSATEALMFPKIMALNCSHFDFAGCDFRKGNTK
;
A
#
# COMPACT_ATOMS: atom_id res chain seq x y z
N MET A 1 -24.99 2.53 11.91
CA MET A 1 -24.22 3.56 12.63
C MET A 1 -24.77 3.61 14.04
N SER A 2 -23.90 3.63 15.04
CA SER A 2 -24.31 3.47 16.44
C SER A 2 -23.71 4.59 17.29
N VAL A 3 -24.54 5.17 18.16
CA VAL A 3 -24.09 6.06 19.23
C VAL A 3 -24.44 5.36 20.55
N PHE A 4 -23.43 5.13 21.39
CA PHE A 4 -23.60 4.49 22.69
C PHE A 4 -23.49 5.56 23.78
N GLN A 5 -24.52 5.65 24.63
CA GLN A 5 -24.58 6.61 25.73
C GLN A 5 -24.30 5.89 27.04
N VAL A 6 -23.22 6.24 27.72
CA VAL A 6 -22.84 5.67 29.02
C VAL A 6 -22.26 6.77 29.90
N ASP A 7 -22.82 6.97 31.09
CA ASP A 7 -22.32 7.91 32.11
C ASP A 7 -22.15 9.37 31.64
N GLY A 8 -23.03 9.79 30.73
CA GLY A 8 -23.00 11.13 30.14
C GLY A 8 -22.02 11.29 28.98
N PHE A 9 -21.30 10.22 28.61
CA PHE A 9 -20.44 10.18 27.43
C PHE A 9 -21.17 9.54 26.25
N ALA A 10 -20.95 10.11 25.07
CA ALA A 10 -21.43 9.61 23.79
C ALA A 10 -20.25 9.01 23.01
N PHE A 11 -20.30 7.70 22.75
CA PHE A 11 -19.33 7.00 21.91
C PHE A 11 -19.92 6.79 20.53
N PHE A 12 -19.17 7.11 19.47
CA PHE A 12 -19.68 7.11 18.10
C PHE A 12 -18.68 6.53 17.09
N ASN A 13 -19.22 6.01 15.99
CA ASN A 13 -18.47 5.35 14.91
C ASN A 13 -18.99 5.72 13.51
N ASN A 14 -19.66 6.85 13.36
CA ASN A 14 -20.29 7.34 12.13
C ASN A 14 -19.30 8.07 11.21
N PHE A 15 -18.09 7.53 11.05
CA PHE A 15 -17.07 8.10 10.17
C PHE A 15 -16.26 7.00 9.49
N GLU A 16 -15.57 7.35 8.40
CA GLU A 16 -14.82 6.40 7.60
C GLU A 16 -13.73 5.70 8.44
N CYS A 17 -13.53 4.39 8.23
CA CYS A 17 -12.60 3.52 8.97
C CYS A 17 -12.91 3.31 10.46
N ALA A 18 -14.04 3.83 10.98
CA ALA A 18 -14.45 3.57 12.36
C ALA A 18 -14.75 2.08 12.60
N ASN A 19 -14.42 1.59 13.79
CA ASN A 19 -14.79 0.26 14.27
C ASN A 19 -15.02 0.31 15.79
N LEU A 20 -16.30 0.16 16.18
CA LEU A 20 -16.81 0.06 17.54
C LEU A 20 -18.14 -0.69 17.49
N ALA A 21 -18.24 -1.81 18.20
CA ALA A 21 -19.42 -2.68 18.24
C ALA A 21 -20.31 -2.42 19.46
N ASN A 22 -19.71 -2.14 20.61
CA ASN A 22 -20.44 -1.94 21.86
C ASN A 22 -19.62 -1.15 22.89
N VAL A 23 -20.31 -0.54 23.85
CA VAL A 23 -19.73 0.14 25.00
C VAL A 23 -20.53 -0.20 26.25
N ALA A 24 -19.84 -0.53 27.33
CA ALA A 24 -20.44 -0.75 28.64
C ALA A 24 -19.61 -0.07 29.73
N ARG A 25 -20.27 0.24 30.85
CA ARG A 25 -19.58 0.73 32.06
C ARG A 25 -18.57 -0.34 32.52
N GLY A 26 -17.34 0.09 32.75
CA GLY A 26 -16.25 -0.70 33.34
C GLY A 26 -16.06 -0.36 34.82
N ASN A 27 -15.09 -1.03 35.45
CA ASN A 27 -14.69 -0.74 36.84
C ASN A 27 -13.36 0.01 36.82
N PRO A 28 -13.29 1.27 37.31
CA PRO A 28 -12.08 2.07 37.25
C PRO A 28 -10.96 1.46 38.08
N SER A 29 -9.75 1.43 37.51
CA SER A 29 -8.54 1.19 38.28
C SER A 29 -8.27 2.36 39.24
N GLY A 30 -7.78 2.07 40.45
CA GLY A 30 -7.77 3.02 41.56
C GLY A 30 -6.86 4.26 41.43
N THR A 31 -5.97 4.34 40.42
CA THR A 31 -4.97 5.41 40.29
C THR A 31 -4.77 5.87 38.85
N SER A 32 -4.75 7.19 38.62
CA SER A 32 -4.45 7.84 37.34
C SER A 32 -2.98 7.71 36.92
N ALA A 33 -2.73 7.70 35.61
CA ALA A 33 -1.41 7.57 35.00
C ALA A 33 -0.46 8.78 35.21
N ASP A 34 -0.94 9.91 35.75
CA ASP A 34 -0.13 11.10 36.01
C ASP A 34 0.69 11.05 37.32
N GLY A 35 0.65 9.95 38.07
CA GLY A 35 1.42 9.77 39.30
C GLY A 35 1.00 10.68 40.46
N GLY A 36 -0.05 11.48 40.29
CA GLY A 36 -0.54 12.46 41.27
C GLY A 36 -1.56 11.92 42.26
N GLY A 37 -1.82 10.60 42.29
CA GLY A 37 -2.75 9.98 43.22
C GLY A 37 -4.23 10.33 42.99
N LYS A 38 -4.61 10.85 41.82
CA LYS A 38 -6.02 11.09 41.49
C LYS A 38 -6.68 9.79 41.01
N ALA A 39 -7.93 9.55 41.40
CA ALA A 39 -8.66 8.37 40.95
C ALA A 39 -9.07 8.51 39.48
N VAL A 40 -9.07 7.41 38.73
CA VAL A 40 -9.79 7.33 37.45
C VAL A 40 -11.27 7.59 37.74
N ASN A 41 -11.86 8.56 37.04
CA ASN A 41 -13.23 9.00 37.32
C ASN A 41 -14.25 8.04 36.70
N PHE A 42 -13.98 7.57 35.48
CA PHE A 42 -14.88 6.69 34.72
C PHE A 42 -14.08 5.60 34.02
N ALA A 43 -14.69 4.43 33.86
CA ALA A 43 -14.11 3.35 33.08
C ALA A 43 -15.14 2.78 32.12
N PHE A 44 -14.68 2.41 30.93
CA PHE A 44 -15.52 1.87 29.87
C PHE A 44 -14.84 0.65 29.25
N ASN A 45 -15.63 -0.40 29.11
CA ASN A 45 -15.29 -1.55 28.29
C ASN A 45 -15.85 -1.29 26.89
N VAL A 46 -15.02 -1.46 25.87
CA VAL A 46 -15.40 -1.29 24.46
C VAL A 46 -15.08 -2.55 23.68
N TRP A 47 -15.91 -2.85 22.68
CA TRP A 47 -15.75 -4.02 21.80
C TRP A 47 -15.63 -3.58 20.36
N THR A 48 -14.81 -4.29 19.59
CA THR A 48 -14.69 -4.13 18.14
C THR A 48 -15.60 -5.11 17.41
N SER A 49 -16.05 -4.72 16.21
CA SER A 49 -16.73 -5.61 15.28
C SER A 49 -15.70 -6.48 14.57
N PRO A 50 -15.98 -7.78 14.36
CA PRO A 50 -15.24 -8.57 13.39
C PRO A 50 -15.35 -8.00 11.97
N ASP A 51 -14.39 -8.31 11.11
CA ASP A 51 -14.47 -7.98 9.69
C ASP A 51 -15.73 -8.64 9.09
N ALA A 52 -16.47 -7.86 8.29
CA ALA A 52 -17.75 -8.23 7.69
C ALA A 52 -18.85 -8.58 8.70
N ALA A 53 -18.79 -8.02 9.91
CA ALA A 53 -19.79 -8.24 10.97
C ALA A 53 -21.23 -8.03 10.50
N GLY A 54 -22.13 -8.90 10.96
CA GLY A 54 -23.56 -8.84 10.63
C GLY A 54 -23.89 -9.27 9.20
N THR A 55 -22.96 -9.89 8.48
CA THR A 55 -23.17 -10.47 7.15
C THR A 55 -22.92 -11.97 7.16
N ALA A 56 -23.31 -12.68 6.09
CA ALA A 56 -22.98 -14.09 5.91
C ALA A 56 -21.47 -14.37 5.76
N PHE A 57 -20.66 -13.32 5.62
CA PHE A 57 -19.23 -13.39 5.40
C PHE A 57 -18.39 -12.98 6.62
N GLU A 58 -19.04 -12.76 7.76
CA GLU A 58 -18.37 -12.41 9.01
C GLU A 58 -17.24 -13.41 9.34
N ASN A 59 -16.08 -12.89 9.70
CA ASN A 59 -14.93 -13.72 10.05
C ASN A 59 -14.32 -13.33 11.41
N LYS A 60 -13.21 -13.96 11.80
CA LYS A 60 -12.65 -13.81 13.16
C LYS A 60 -11.69 -12.63 13.32
N ASN A 61 -11.35 -11.90 12.25
CA ASN A 61 -10.41 -10.77 12.30
C ASN A 61 -11.08 -9.58 12.99
N ARG A 62 -10.48 -9.07 14.07
CA ARG A 62 -11.06 -8.02 14.93
C ARG A 62 -10.01 -7.23 15.73
N SER A 63 -8.91 -6.84 15.09
CA SER A 63 -7.84 -6.09 15.78
C SER A 63 -7.95 -4.57 15.62
N TRP A 64 -8.61 -4.09 14.57
CA TRP A 64 -8.74 -2.67 14.32
C TRP A 64 -9.82 -2.07 15.23
N PHE A 65 -9.50 -0.96 15.88
CA PHE A 65 -10.48 -0.09 16.54
C PHE A 65 -10.23 1.35 16.14
N CYS A 66 -11.31 2.09 15.94
CA CYS A 66 -11.27 3.53 15.70
C CYS A 66 -12.65 4.10 16.04
N PHE A 67 -12.74 5.03 16.99
CA PHE A 67 -14.02 5.57 17.45
C PHE A 67 -13.85 6.96 18.07
N GLY A 68 -14.96 7.70 18.15
CA GLY A 68 -15.03 8.99 18.80
C GLY A 68 -15.75 8.92 20.14
N VAL A 69 -15.43 9.86 21.02
CA VAL A 69 -16.03 10.06 22.35
C VAL A 69 -16.25 11.55 22.56
N THR A 70 -17.42 11.95 23.03
CA THR A 70 -17.72 13.34 23.41
C THR A 70 -18.63 13.37 24.63
N GLY A 71 -18.80 14.53 25.25
CA GLY A 71 -19.59 14.71 26.47
C GLY A 71 -18.86 14.29 27.75
N GLY A 72 -19.65 13.96 28.76
CA GLY A 72 -19.19 13.68 30.12
C GLY A 72 -18.63 14.90 30.86
N PRO A 73 -18.19 14.75 32.13
CA PRO A 73 -17.55 15.82 32.86
C PRO A 73 -16.20 16.19 32.24
N GLY A 74 -15.98 17.48 31.97
CA GLY A 74 -14.69 17.96 31.48
C GLY A 74 -13.56 17.76 32.50
N ASN A 75 -12.31 17.66 32.01
CA ASN A 75 -11.10 17.53 32.81
C ASN A 75 -11.06 16.28 33.72
N CYS A 76 -11.82 15.24 33.38
CA CYS A 76 -11.83 13.97 34.10
C CYS A 76 -10.89 12.93 33.47
N TRP A 77 -10.45 11.96 34.25
CA TRP A 77 -9.73 10.78 33.78
C TRP A 77 -10.71 9.67 33.41
N ILE A 78 -10.58 9.16 32.19
CA ILE A 78 -11.28 7.96 31.73
C ILE A 78 -10.30 6.81 31.53
N GLU A 79 -10.78 5.58 31.77
CA GLU A 79 -10.10 4.35 31.40
C GLU A 79 -10.89 3.63 30.31
N LEU A 80 -10.21 3.27 29.22
CA LEU A 80 -10.79 2.56 28.09
C LEU A 80 -10.16 1.18 28.02
N THR A 81 -11.00 0.15 28.03
CA THR A 81 -10.57 -1.25 27.90
C THR A 81 -11.17 -1.85 26.63
N VAL A 82 -10.34 -2.11 25.63
CA VAL A 82 -10.73 -2.80 24.39
C VAL A 82 -10.70 -4.30 24.66
N MET A 83 -11.87 -4.94 24.65
CA MET A 83 -12.08 -6.23 25.29
C MET A 83 -11.79 -7.46 24.42
N ASN A 84 -11.79 -7.33 23.09
CA ASN A 84 -11.92 -8.49 22.20
C ASN A 84 -10.95 -8.48 21.01
N MET A 85 -9.76 -7.92 21.13
CA MET A 85 -8.81 -7.91 20.00
C MET A 85 -8.26 -9.33 19.73
N ASN A 86 -7.85 -9.61 18.47
CA ASN A 86 -7.01 -10.78 18.23
C ASN A 86 -5.63 -10.59 18.90
N ARG A 87 -4.80 -11.64 18.93
CA ARG A 87 -3.50 -11.62 19.61
C ARG A 87 -2.56 -10.54 19.06
N GLN A 88 -2.32 -9.49 19.85
CA GLN A 88 -1.40 -8.38 19.51
C GLN A 88 -0.23 -8.25 20.50
N LYS A 89 0.02 -9.24 21.37
CA LYS A 89 1.01 -9.21 22.45
C LYS A 89 2.40 -8.70 22.02
N ARG A 90 2.90 -9.12 20.85
CA ARG A 90 4.23 -8.71 20.37
C ARG A 90 4.32 -7.20 20.14
N LEU A 91 3.29 -6.57 19.55
CA LEU A 91 3.25 -5.11 19.35
C LEU A 91 3.27 -4.38 20.69
N PHE A 92 2.34 -4.71 21.59
CA PHE A 92 2.21 -4.01 22.87
C PHE A 92 3.40 -4.24 23.81
N ASN A 93 4.03 -5.42 23.77
CA ASN A 93 5.31 -5.66 24.45
C ASN A 93 6.45 -4.78 23.98
N GLN A 94 6.40 -4.32 22.73
CA GLN A 94 7.43 -3.47 22.15
C GLN A 94 7.07 -1.98 22.25
N GLY A 95 6.10 -1.62 23.09
CA GLY A 95 5.75 -0.23 23.37
C GLY A 95 4.73 0.36 22.39
N MET A 96 3.94 -0.47 21.70
CA MET A 96 2.80 0.03 20.94
C MET A 96 1.83 0.79 21.85
N MET A 97 1.53 2.03 21.49
CA MET A 97 0.56 2.89 22.16
C MET A 97 -0.59 3.19 21.19
N PRO A 98 -1.86 3.11 21.62
CA PRO A 98 -2.98 3.64 20.84
C PRO A 98 -2.77 5.11 20.48
N ALA A 99 -3.48 5.58 19.46
CA ALA A 99 -3.46 6.97 19.03
C ALA A 99 -4.73 7.70 19.46
N TYR A 100 -4.62 9.00 19.68
CA TYR A 100 -5.74 9.89 19.94
C TYR A 100 -5.66 11.18 19.11
N MET A 101 -6.79 11.86 18.94
CA MET A 101 -6.92 13.20 18.36
C MET A 101 -8.03 13.94 19.08
N VAL A 102 -7.92 15.26 19.25
CA VAL A 102 -8.94 16.07 19.94
C VAL A 102 -9.41 17.19 19.02
N LEU A 103 -10.70 17.25 18.71
CA LEU A 103 -11.27 18.34 17.93
C LEU A 103 -12.03 19.31 18.85
N PRO A 104 -11.89 20.63 18.65
CA PRO A 104 -11.08 21.31 17.63
C PRO A 104 -9.62 21.62 18.05
N SER A 105 -9.24 21.35 19.31
CA SER A 105 -8.00 21.89 19.90
C SER A 105 -6.70 21.25 19.40
N GLN A 106 -6.73 20.00 18.96
CA GLN A 106 -5.60 19.24 18.47
C GLN A 106 -5.99 18.40 17.23
N PRO A 107 -6.12 19.02 16.04
CA PRO A 107 -6.60 18.37 14.81
C PRO A 107 -5.51 17.50 14.14
N TYR A 108 -4.72 16.79 14.95
CA TYR A 108 -3.72 15.84 14.53
C TYR A 108 -3.65 14.68 15.52
N TRP A 109 -3.35 13.49 15.00
CA TRP A 109 -3.18 12.29 15.81
C TRP A 109 -1.87 12.34 16.59
N ASP A 110 -1.89 11.87 17.83
CA ASP A 110 -0.72 11.63 18.68
C ASP A 110 -0.87 10.32 19.45
N ARG A 111 0.20 9.80 20.05
CA ARG A 111 0.13 8.60 20.91
C ARG A 111 -0.45 8.95 22.27
N ILE A 112 -1.23 8.02 22.84
CA ILE A 112 -1.71 8.15 24.22
C ILE A 112 -0.52 8.48 25.14
N PRO A 113 -0.58 9.58 25.90
CA PRO A 113 0.56 10.03 26.69
C PRO A 113 0.77 9.14 27.92
N GLY A 114 2.04 8.95 28.30
CA GLY A 114 2.44 8.27 29.53
C GLY A 114 2.35 6.74 29.51
N LYS A 115 2.64 6.13 30.65
CA LYS A 115 2.44 4.69 30.94
C LYS A 115 1.51 4.57 32.15
N PRO A 116 0.73 3.47 32.28
CA PRO A 116 0.82 2.25 31.47
C PRO A 116 -0.36 2.05 30.50
N VAL A 117 -0.04 1.66 29.26
CA VAL A 117 -0.95 0.79 28.47
C VAL A 117 -0.71 -0.62 28.98
N THR A 118 -1.76 -1.24 29.52
CA THR A 118 -1.69 -2.62 30.01
C THR A 118 -2.44 -3.54 29.07
N TYR A 119 -2.08 -4.81 29.08
CA TYR A 119 -2.79 -5.81 28.30
C TYR A 119 -2.80 -7.15 29.04
N TYR A 120 -3.84 -7.94 28.80
CA TYR A 120 -4.01 -9.27 29.35
C TYR A 120 -4.89 -10.12 28.42
N TYR A 121 -5.18 -11.36 28.82
CA TYR A 121 -6.05 -12.26 28.06
C TYR A 121 -7.29 -12.62 28.85
N ILE A 122 -8.45 -12.61 28.20
CA ILE A 122 -9.67 -13.26 28.68
C ILE A 122 -9.99 -14.37 27.67
N GLY A 123 -9.69 -15.62 28.04
CA GLY A 123 -9.78 -16.73 27.08
C GLY A 123 -8.90 -16.48 25.84
N PRO A 124 -9.46 -16.49 24.61
CA PRO A 124 -8.70 -16.23 23.39
C PRO A 124 -8.50 -14.73 23.09
N ASP A 125 -9.22 -13.85 23.79
CA ASP A 125 -9.28 -12.42 23.49
C ASP A 125 -8.11 -11.67 24.13
N PHE A 126 -7.49 -10.82 23.33
CA PHE A 126 -6.46 -9.89 23.77
C PHE A 126 -7.12 -8.59 24.23
N VAL A 127 -6.94 -8.27 25.50
CA VAL A 127 -7.55 -7.09 26.14
C VAL A 127 -6.48 -6.02 26.30
N VAL A 128 -6.79 -4.78 25.93
CA VAL A 128 -5.90 -3.63 26.07
C VAL A 128 -6.59 -2.53 26.86
N THR A 129 -5.95 -2.07 27.93
CA THR A 129 -6.45 -0.96 28.76
C THR A 129 -5.51 0.23 28.68
N PHE A 130 -6.08 1.41 28.53
CA PHE A 130 -5.34 2.67 28.56
C PHE A 130 -6.19 3.80 29.17
N GLN A 131 -5.51 4.78 29.74
CA GLN A 131 -6.15 5.94 30.38
C GLN A 131 -5.97 7.18 29.52
N PHE A 132 -6.96 8.06 29.57
CA PHE A 132 -6.91 9.35 28.88
C PHE A 132 -7.58 10.44 29.72
N LYS A 133 -7.01 11.63 29.69
CA LYS A 133 -7.56 12.79 30.38
C LYS A 133 -8.42 13.60 29.41
N MET A 134 -9.72 13.62 29.67
CA MET A 134 -10.68 14.32 28.82
C MET A 134 -10.45 15.83 28.82
N PRO A 135 -10.72 16.52 27.70
CA PRO A 135 -10.61 17.97 27.61
C PRO A 135 -11.50 18.69 28.64
N ILE A 136 -11.18 19.95 28.95
CA ILE A 136 -12.02 20.78 29.83
C ILE A 136 -13.38 21.05 29.18
N ASP A 137 -13.39 21.27 27.86
CA ASP A 137 -14.60 21.49 27.08
C ASP A 137 -15.36 20.18 26.87
N PRO A 138 -16.57 20.00 27.43
CA PRO A 138 -17.39 18.81 27.22
C PRO A 138 -17.87 18.63 25.77
N GLY A 139 -17.87 19.71 24.98
CA GLY A 139 -18.21 19.68 23.56
C GLY A 139 -17.07 19.20 22.66
N ALA A 140 -15.85 19.04 23.20
CA ALA A 140 -14.74 18.51 22.43
C ALA A 140 -14.99 17.05 22.05
N GLU A 141 -14.57 16.69 20.84
CA GLU A 141 -14.62 15.32 20.35
C GLU A 141 -13.22 14.72 20.45
N VAL A 142 -13.11 13.59 21.16
CA VAL A 142 -11.86 12.85 21.29
C VAL A 142 -11.98 11.58 20.48
N TYR A 143 -11.08 11.40 19.52
CA TYR A 143 -11.00 10.20 18.69
C TYR A 143 -9.88 9.31 19.22
N PHE A 144 -10.13 7.99 19.24
CA PHE A 144 -9.16 6.97 19.62
C PHE A 144 -9.02 5.96 18.50
N ALA A 145 -7.80 5.46 18.28
CA ALA A 145 -7.54 4.45 17.25
C ALA A 145 -6.41 3.50 17.65
N MET A 146 -6.41 2.30 17.06
CA MET A 146 -5.33 1.32 17.24
C MET A 146 -3.97 1.92 16.91
N THR A 147 -3.88 2.67 15.81
CA THR A 147 -2.72 3.46 15.40
C THR A 147 -3.19 4.66 14.58
N TYR A 148 -2.29 5.52 14.14
CA TYR A 148 -2.57 6.64 13.23
C TYR A 148 -3.39 6.18 12.02
N PRO A 149 -4.69 6.53 11.91
CA PRO A 149 -5.53 6.10 10.80
C PRO A 149 -5.14 6.78 9.49
N HIS A 150 -5.31 6.05 8.39
CA HIS A 150 -5.20 6.58 7.04
C HIS A 150 -6.36 6.03 6.22
N ASN A 151 -7.44 6.82 6.17
CA ASN A 151 -8.67 6.51 5.49
C ASN A 151 -8.58 6.82 3.97
N ASN A 152 -9.55 6.33 3.20
CA ASN A 152 -9.63 6.48 1.76
C ASN A 152 -9.78 7.94 1.35
N ALA A 153 -10.60 8.74 2.05
CA ALA A 153 -10.72 10.18 1.77
C ALA A 153 -9.37 10.90 1.81
N LYS A 154 -8.51 10.58 2.79
CA LYS A 154 -7.15 11.12 2.88
C LYS A 154 -6.24 10.63 1.76
N ILE A 155 -6.37 9.37 1.33
CA ILE A 155 -5.61 8.84 0.17
C ILE A 155 -6.00 9.63 -1.08
N MET A 156 -7.29 9.78 -1.35
CA MET A 156 -7.82 10.54 -2.49
C MET A 156 -7.33 11.98 -2.49
N ALA A 157 -7.46 12.69 -1.36
CA ALA A 157 -7.01 14.08 -1.24
C ALA A 157 -5.50 14.25 -1.46
N ILE A 158 -4.68 13.30 -1.00
CA ILE A 158 -3.23 13.31 -1.27
C ILE A 158 -3.00 13.14 -2.77
N THR A 159 -3.65 12.18 -3.41
CA THR A 159 -3.49 11.93 -4.85
C THR A 159 -4.03 13.07 -5.71
N ASP A 160 -5.12 13.74 -5.31
CA ASP A 160 -5.64 14.95 -5.95
C ASP A 160 -4.57 16.05 -5.93
N ARG A 161 -4.02 16.34 -4.74
CA ARG A 161 -2.98 17.37 -4.57
C ARG A 161 -1.73 17.07 -5.39
N LEU A 162 -1.30 15.81 -5.44
CA LEU A 162 -0.15 15.40 -6.25
C LEU A 162 -0.45 15.57 -7.74
N THR A 163 -1.64 15.17 -8.20
CA THR A 163 -2.07 15.36 -9.58
C THR A 163 -2.04 16.84 -9.98
N SER A 164 -2.63 17.72 -9.18
CA SER A 164 -2.61 19.16 -9.45
C SER A 164 -1.21 19.74 -9.43
N LYS A 165 -0.35 19.30 -8.50
CA LYS A 165 1.03 19.80 -8.38
C LYS A 165 1.88 19.47 -9.60
N PHE A 166 1.73 18.26 -10.16
CA PHE A 166 2.59 17.76 -11.23
C PHE A 166 1.97 17.80 -12.62
N LEU A 167 0.74 18.32 -12.76
CA LEU A 167 0.02 18.42 -14.03
C LEU A 167 0.85 19.11 -15.15
N CYS A 168 1.59 20.15 -14.79
CA CYS A 168 2.44 20.92 -15.71
C CYS A 168 3.94 20.78 -15.39
N SER A 169 4.35 19.71 -14.70
CA SER A 169 5.77 19.50 -14.41
C SER A 169 6.53 19.18 -15.70
N SER A 170 7.67 19.84 -15.90
CA SER A 170 8.60 19.58 -17.01
C SER A 170 9.71 18.58 -16.64
N SER A 171 9.85 18.25 -15.36
CA SER A 171 10.91 17.40 -14.82
C SER A 171 10.43 16.00 -14.41
N ILE A 172 9.16 15.91 -13.97
CA ILE A 172 8.58 14.70 -13.40
C ILE A 172 7.28 14.39 -14.14
N TYR A 173 7.25 13.23 -14.78
CA TYR A 173 6.02 12.67 -15.29
C TYR A 173 5.24 12.06 -14.12
N PHE A 174 4.08 12.62 -13.81
CA PHE A 174 3.13 12.08 -12.85
C PHE A 174 1.77 11.99 -13.52
N HIS A 175 1.21 10.79 -13.52
CA HIS A 175 -0.10 10.54 -14.09
C HIS A 175 -0.94 9.74 -13.11
N ARG A 176 -2.20 10.15 -12.94
CA ARG A 176 -3.19 9.45 -12.13
C ARG A 176 -4.36 9.08 -13.02
N GLU A 177 -4.64 7.79 -13.05
CA GLU A 177 -5.72 7.22 -13.86
C GLU A 177 -6.67 6.38 -13.00
N PHE A 178 -7.86 6.14 -13.54
CA PHE A 178 -8.84 5.22 -13.00
C PHE A 178 -8.45 3.80 -13.38
N LEU A 179 -8.27 2.94 -12.40
CA LEU A 179 -8.01 1.53 -12.64
C LEU A 179 -9.32 0.75 -12.77
N CYS A 180 -10.15 0.77 -11.72
CA CYS A 180 -11.45 0.12 -11.70
C CYS A 180 -12.28 0.62 -10.51
N TYR A 181 -13.53 0.16 -10.41
CA TYR A 181 -14.25 0.22 -9.15
C TYR A 181 -13.94 -1.02 -8.32
N SER A 182 -13.94 -0.87 -7.00
CA SER A 182 -14.05 -1.97 -6.08
C SER A 182 -15.45 -2.60 -6.14
N ALA A 183 -15.65 -3.72 -5.46
CA ALA A 183 -16.94 -4.41 -5.45
C ALA A 183 -18.07 -3.57 -4.84
N GLU A 184 -17.74 -2.61 -3.97
CA GLU A 184 -18.70 -1.65 -3.41
C GLU A 184 -18.71 -0.30 -4.15
N GLY A 185 -18.21 -0.24 -5.38
CA GLY A 185 -18.27 0.96 -6.21
C GLY A 185 -17.27 2.06 -5.82
N ARG A 186 -16.21 1.74 -5.06
CA ARG A 186 -15.19 2.74 -4.70
C ARG A 186 -14.11 2.80 -5.77
N ARG A 187 -13.75 4.01 -6.14
CA ARG A 187 -12.71 4.27 -7.14
C ARG A 187 -11.36 3.72 -6.68
N LEU A 188 -10.74 2.91 -7.52
CA LEU A 188 -9.34 2.50 -7.41
C LEU A 188 -8.50 3.32 -8.39
N ASP A 189 -7.54 4.06 -7.86
CA ASP A 189 -6.59 4.82 -8.68
C ASP A 189 -5.32 4.03 -8.95
N LEU A 190 -4.71 4.36 -10.09
CA LEU A 190 -3.37 3.95 -10.47
C LEU A 190 -2.50 5.19 -10.64
N LEU A 191 -1.32 5.19 -10.03
CA LEU A 191 -0.33 6.24 -10.21
C LEU A 191 0.82 5.73 -11.08
N THR A 192 1.17 6.51 -12.10
CA THR A 192 2.32 6.29 -12.96
C THR A 192 3.30 7.43 -12.76
N ILE A 193 4.53 7.11 -12.35
CA ILE A 193 5.59 8.10 -12.04
C ILE A 193 6.85 7.75 -12.83
N SER A 194 7.45 8.72 -13.51
CA SER A 194 8.70 8.54 -14.28
C SER A 194 9.42 9.88 -14.49
N SER A 195 10.67 9.85 -14.95
CA SER A 195 11.24 10.97 -15.72
C SER A 195 10.66 10.99 -17.13
N PHE A 196 10.82 12.11 -17.85
CA PHE A 196 10.44 12.21 -19.27
C PHE A 196 11.37 11.46 -20.22
N ASP A 197 12.49 10.93 -19.74
CA ASP A 197 13.45 10.19 -20.58
C ASP A 197 12.77 8.97 -21.21
N GLY A 198 12.99 8.73 -22.50
CA GLY A 198 12.38 7.60 -23.22
C GLY A 198 10.85 7.62 -23.24
N ILE A 199 10.22 8.79 -23.06
CA ILE A 199 8.79 8.96 -23.33
C ILE A 199 8.52 8.73 -24.82
N GLY A 200 7.44 8.02 -25.15
CA GLY A 200 7.02 7.78 -26.54
C GLY A 200 6.63 9.07 -27.26
N ALA A 201 6.44 8.97 -28.58
CA ALA A 201 6.11 10.11 -29.43
C ALA A 201 4.77 10.75 -29.04
N GLU A 202 4.54 12.03 -29.35
CA GLU A 202 3.25 12.68 -29.11
C GLU A 202 2.11 11.88 -29.76
N GLY A 203 1.05 11.60 -29.01
CA GLY A 203 -0.05 10.72 -29.45
C GLY A 203 0.15 9.22 -29.16
N GLU A 204 1.35 8.76 -28.79
CA GLU A 204 1.54 7.42 -28.26
C GLU A 204 1.14 7.36 -26.77
N PHE A 205 0.13 6.56 -26.48
CA PHE A 205 -0.40 6.37 -25.14
C PHE A 205 -0.29 4.89 -24.73
N GLU A 206 -0.11 4.64 -23.44
CA GLU A 206 -0.38 3.31 -22.90
C GLU A 206 -1.88 3.17 -22.75
N ASP A 207 -2.42 2.15 -23.40
CA ASP A 207 -3.76 1.67 -23.12
C ASP A 207 -3.68 0.24 -22.55
N PRO A 208 -3.50 0.09 -21.22
CA PRO A 208 -3.61 -1.22 -20.59
C PRO A 208 -5.06 -1.75 -20.62
N PHE A 209 -6.06 -0.94 -21.01
CA PHE A 209 -7.49 -1.13 -20.75
C PHE A 209 -8.43 -1.03 -21.96
N ASP A 210 -7.92 -1.13 -23.20
CA ASP A 210 -8.69 -1.58 -24.39
C ASP A 210 -9.33 -2.99 -24.17
N LEU A 211 -9.00 -3.59 -23.02
CA LEU A 211 -9.59 -4.78 -22.43
C LEU A 211 -10.97 -4.57 -21.78
N THR A 212 -11.44 -3.33 -21.61
CA THR A 212 -12.79 -3.04 -21.10
C THR A 212 -13.85 -3.15 -22.20
N PRO A 213 -15.03 -3.77 -21.97
CA PRO A 213 -16.23 -3.45 -22.73
C PRO A 213 -16.64 -2.01 -22.37
N LEU A 214 -16.07 -1.07 -23.13
CA LEU A 214 -16.20 0.37 -22.91
C LEU A 214 -17.65 0.89 -22.94
N GLU A 215 -18.58 0.13 -23.54
CA GLU A 215 -19.98 0.53 -23.69
C GLU A 215 -20.85 0.20 -22.46
N GLU A 216 -20.63 -0.94 -21.79
CA GLU A 216 -21.48 -1.36 -20.66
C GLU A 216 -21.12 -0.68 -19.32
N MET A 217 -19.89 -0.17 -19.19
CA MET A 217 -19.46 0.64 -18.03
C MET A 217 -19.55 2.16 -18.29
N ALA A 218 -20.02 2.58 -19.48
CA ALA A 218 -20.14 3.98 -19.87
C ALA A 218 -21.15 4.76 -19.02
N ASP A 219 -22.19 4.10 -18.49
CA ASP A 219 -23.23 4.74 -17.67
C ASP A 219 -22.71 5.22 -16.29
N MET A 220 -21.52 4.78 -15.86
CA MET A 220 -20.83 5.31 -14.66
C MET A 220 -19.82 6.42 -14.97
N LYS A 221 -19.60 6.79 -16.25
CA LYS A 221 -18.70 7.90 -16.63
C LYS A 221 -19.35 9.26 -16.39
N GLY A 222 -19.53 9.62 -15.12
CA GLY A 222 -19.64 11.02 -14.75
C GLY A 222 -18.31 11.74 -14.97
N ASN A 223 -18.23 12.58 -16.00
CA ASN A 223 -17.30 13.72 -16.17
C ASN A 223 -15.91 13.64 -15.50
N ILE A 224 -15.08 12.64 -15.84
CA ILE A 224 -13.64 12.76 -15.64
C ILE A 224 -12.97 12.52 -16.99
N SER A 225 -12.60 13.63 -17.65
CA SER A 225 -11.60 13.63 -18.70
C SER A 225 -10.30 13.11 -18.09
N GLN A 226 -9.99 11.83 -18.28
CA GLN A 226 -8.67 11.29 -17.99
C GLN A 226 -7.98 11.09 -19.33
N SER A 227 -6.95 11.91 -19.58
CA SER A 227 -6.03 11.64 -20.66
C SER A 227 -5.40 10.26 -20.43
N MET A 228 -5.14 9.52 -21.50
CA MET A 228 -4.45 8.23 -21.39
C MET A 228 -3.01 8.46 -20.89
N PRO A 229 -2.42 7.52 -20.12
CA PRO A 229 -1.02 7.62 -19.72
C PRO A 229 -0.10 7.58 -20.94
N ARG A 230 1.06 8.21 -20.84
CA ARG A 230 2.09 8.21 -21.88
C ARG A 230 2.89 6.91 -21.79
N CYS A 231 3.35 6.39 -22.93
CA CYS A 231 4.21 5.22 -22.94
C CYS A 231 5.68 5.58 -22.73
N PHE A 232 6.43 4.63 -22.18
CA PHE A 232 7.87 4.76 -21.97
C PHE A 232 8.60 3.55 -22.58
N PRO A 233 8.70 3.47 -23.92
CA PRO A 233 9.38 2.36 -24.59
C PRO A 233 10.80 2.15 -24.01
N GLY A 234 11.17 0.89 -23.75
CA GLY A 234 12.50 0.55 -23.22
C GLY A 234 12.66 0.65 -21.69
N LYS A 235 11.82 1.39 -20.95
CA LYS A 235 11.96 1.51 -19.48
C LYS A 235 11.30 0.36 -18.72
N LYS A 236 12.02 -0.58 -18.10
CA LYS A 236 11.36 -1.59 -17.24
C LYS A 236 10.56 -0.95 -16.09
N VAL A 237 9.46 -1.62 -15.71
CA VAL A 237 8.49 -1.14 -14.70
C VAL A 237 8.88 -1.60 -13.30
N ILE A 238 8.69 -0.72 -12.32
CA ILE A 238 8.67 -1.06 -10.90
C ILE A 238 7.22 -0.98 -10.41
N PHE A 239 6.64 -2.14 -10.08
CA PHE A 239 5.25 -2.26 -9.69
C PHE A 239 5.15 -2.32 -8.15
N ILE A 240 4.52 -1.32 -7.53
CA ILE A 240 4.43 -1.21 -6.07
C ILE A 240 2.98 -1.26 -5.62
N SER A 241 2.55 -2.31 -4.94
CA SER A 241 1.23 -2.37 -4.31
C SER A 241 1.27 -2.12 -2.81
N SER A 242 0.14 -1.67 -2.25
CA SER A 242 -0.03 -1.51 -0.81
C SER A 242 -1.48 -1.72 -0.38
N ARG A 243 -1.70 -1.88 0.93
CA ARG A 243 -3.03 -1.98 1.58
C ARG A 243 -3.93 -3.06 1.00
N VAL A 244 -3.37 -4.20 0.58
CA VAL A 244 -4.18 -5.40 0.35
C VAL A 244 -4.93 -5.82 1.63
N HIS A 245 -4.29 -5.59 2.79
CA HIS A 245 -4.95 -5.66 4.09
C HIS A 245 -5.27 -4.25 4.60
N PRO A 246 -6.52 -3.96 4.96
CA PRO A 246 -6.97 -2.62 5.27
C PRO A 246 -6.39 -2.06 6.58
N GLY A 247 -6.15 -2.91 7.59
CA GLY A 247 -5.59 -2.53 8.88
C GLY A 247 -4.08 -2.29 8.88
N GLU A 248 -3.38 -2.56 7.77
CA GLU A 248 -1.94 -2.37 7.64
C GLU A 248 -1.56 -0.94 7.24
N VAL A 249 -2.01 0.02 8.05
CA VAL A 249 -1.93 1.45 7.75
C VAL A 249 -0.48 1.94 7.60
N GLN A 250 0.48 1.33 8.30
CA GLN A 250 1.91 1.63 8.20
C GLN A 250 2.44 1.52 6.75
N ALA A 251 1.89 0.62 5.93
CA ALA A 251 2.29 0.47 4.53
C ALA A 251 1.98 1.74 3.73
N THR A 252 0.85 2.40 4.00
CA THR A 252 0.49 3.68 3.38
C THR A 252 1.43 4.81 3.81
N TYR A 253 1.84 4.86 5.07
CA TYR A 253 2.79 5.88 5.54
C TYR A 253 4.17 5.74 4.90
N VAL A 254 4.66 4.50 4.76
CA VAL A 254 5.90 4.21 4.03
C VAL A 254 5.76 4.59 2.56
N LEU A 255 4.64 4.24 1.92
CA LEU A 255 4.36 4.65 0.54
C LEU A 255 4.33 6.18 0.38
N ASN A 256 3.71 6.91 1.30
CA ASN A 256 3.70 8.37 1.27
C ASN A 256 5.11 8.97 1.39
N GLY A 257 5.97 8.39 2.23
CA GLY A 257 7.38 8.77 2.34
C GLY A 257 8.14 8.50 1.03
N PHE A 258 7.92 7.33 0.44
CA PHE A 258 8.46 6.96 -0.86
C PHE A 258 8.04 7.95 -1.96
N LEU A 259 6.75 8.25 -2.06
CA LEU A 259 6.22 9.24 -3.02
C LEU A 259 6.84 10.62 -2.79
N LYS A 260 6.95 11.08 -1.53
CA LYS A 260 7.56 12.38 -1.21
C LYS A 260 9.01 12.45 -1.67
N PHE A 261 9.77 11.37 -1.52
CA PHE A 261 11.16 11.28 -1.98
C PHE A 261 11.24 11.27 -3.51
N LEU A 262 10.53 10.35 -4.17
CA LEU A 262 10.58 10.18 -5.63
C LEU A 262 10.12 11.44 -6.38
N LEU A 263 9.16 12.17 -5.80
CA LEU A 263 8.59 13.40 -6.34
C LEU A 263 9.33 14.66 -5.87
N SER A 264 10.56 14.53 -5.40
CA SER A 264 11.45 15.65 -5.09
C SER A 264 12.21 16.08 -6.35
N ASP A 265 12.01 17.33 -6.77
CA ASP A 265 12.75 17.93 -7.89
C ASP A 265 14.22 18.22 -7.55
N SER A 266 14.52 18.40 -6.27
CA SER A 266 15.85 18.81 -5.79
C SER A 266 16.73 17.64 -5.34
N ASP A 267 16.18 16.44 -5.20
CA ASP A 267 16.95 15.28 -4.74
C ASP A 267 17.56 14.53 -5.94
N PRO A 268 18.89 14.58 -6.14
CA PRO A 268 19.54 13.93 -7.27
C PRO A 268 19.39 12.40 -7.25
N ARG A 269 19.20 11.79 -6.08
CA ARG A 269 18.91 10.35 -5.97
C ARG A 269 17.54 10.03 -6.56
N ALA A 270 16.55 10.89 -6.31
CA ALA A 270 15.21 10.74 -6.88
C ALA A 270 15.23 10.90 -8.40
N PHE A 271 16.05 11.81 -8.94
CA PHE A 271 16.25 11.95 -10.39
C PHE A 271 16.74 10.64 -11.03
N LEU A 272 17.78 10.02 -10.47
CA LEU A 272 18.33 8.76 -10.99
C LEU A 272 17.37 7.58 -10.81
N LEU A 273 16.58 7.58 -9.73
CA LEU A 273 15.65 6.50 -9.40
C LEU A 273 14.31 6.59 -10.14
N ARG A 274 13.98 7.70 -10.81
CA ARG A 274 12.73 7.93 -11.56
C ARG A 274 12.59 7.05 -12.82
N LYS A 275 12.64 5.73 -12.60
CA LYS A 275 12.16 4.66 -13.48
C LYS A 275 10.63 4.74 -13.61
N ALA A 276 10.03 3.87 -14.42
CA ALA A 276 8.58 3.81 -14.56
C ALA A 276 7.97 3.06 -13.36
N PHE A 277 7.41 3.80 -12.38
CA PHE A 277 6.70 3.22 -11.23
C PHE A 277 5.19 3.17 -11.46
N ILE A 278 4.58 2.06 -11.07
CA ILE A 278 3.14 1.82 -11.17
C ILE A 278 2.59 1.41 -9.81
N ILE A 279 1.61 2.16 -9.30
CA ILE A 279 1.22 2.08 -7.87
C ILE A 279 -0.31 2.03 -7.68
N PRO A 280 -0.90 0.84 -7.41
CA PRO A 280 -2.29 0.69 -6.99
C PRO A 280 -2.50 0.57 -5.46
N ASN A 281 -3.67 1.00 -4.97
CA ASN A 281 -4.09 0.90 -3.56
C ASN A 281 -5.23 -0.13 -3.34
N LEU A 282 -4.91 -1.36 -2.95
CA LEU A 282 -5.71 -2.53 -3.36
C LEU A 282 -7.04 -2.80 -2.67
N ASN A 283 -7.31 -2.25 -1.48
CA ASN A 283 -8.50 -2.61 -0.69
C ASN A 283 -9.25 -1.40 -0.11
N PRO A 284 -9.80 -0.50 -0.95
CA PRO A 284 -10.53 0.68 -0.46
C PRO A 284 -11.77 0.29 0.37
N ASP A 285 -12.42 -0.84 0.07
CA ASP A 285 -13.65 -1.28 0.76
C ASP A 285 -13.40 -1.67 2.21
N GLY A 286 -12.41 -2.52 2.45
CA GLY A 286 -12.03 -2.90 3.80
C GLY A 286 -11.57 -1.69 4.63
N VAL A 287 -10.89 -0.72 4.00
CA VAL A 287 -10.45 0.51 4.67
C VAL A 287 -11.64 1.33 5.15
N VAL A 288 -12.61 1.57 4.26
CA VAL A 288 -13.78 2.38 4.59
C VAL A 288 -14.62 1.72 5.69
N ARG A 289 -14.74 0.40 5.65
CA ARG A 289 -15.49 -0.40 6.63
C ARG A 289 -14.81 -0.57 7.98
N GLY A 290 -13.57 -0.10 8.16
CA GLY A 290 -12.83 -0.31 9.40
C GLY A 290 -12.48 -1.79 9.64
N HIS A 291 -12.26 -2.54 8.56
CA HIS A 291 -11.77 -3.91 8.64
C HIS A 291 -10.28 -3.92 8.96
N TYR A 292 -9.80 -5.04 9.53
CA TYR A 292 -8.39 -5.26 9.79
C TYR A 292 -7.69 -5.99 8.65
N ARG A 293 -8.32 -7.01 8.06
CA ARG A 293 -7.61 -8.02 7.27
C ARG A 293 -8.23 -8.35 5.92
N THR A 294 -9.53 -8.15 5.77
CA THR A 294 -10.30 -8.63 4.61
C THR A 294 -11.09 -7.53 3.92
N ASP A 295 -11.54 -7.80 2.69
CA ASP A 295 -12.46 -6.93 1.96
C ASP A 295 -13.88 -6.93 2.57
N HIS A 296 -14.84 -6.34 1.86
CA HIS A 296 -16.25 -6.27 2.27
C HIS A 296 -16.92 -7.64 2.45
N ARG A 297 -16.45 -8.70 1.77
CA ARG A 297 -16.98 -10.08 1.86
C ARG A 297 -16.11 -10.99 2.72
N GLY A 298 -15.32 -10.43 3.64
CA GLY A 298 -14.53 -11.25 4.54
C GLY A 298 -13.43 -12.06 3.84
N VAL A 299 -13.10 -11.75 2.58
CA VAL A 299 -12.06 -12.41 1.80
C VAL A 299 -10.71 -11.76 2.03
N ASN A 300 -9.71 -12.58 2.30
CA ASN A 300 -8.33 -12.14 2.31
C ASN A 300 -7.82 -11.98 0.87
N LEU A 301 -7.84 -10.74 0.37
CA LEU A 301 -7.41 -10.41 -1.00
C LEU A 301 -5.97 -10.86 -1.31
N ASN A 302 -5.13 -11.06 -0.29
CA ASN A 302 -3.77 -11.58 -0.45
C ASN A 302 -3.71 -13.10 -0.74
N ARG A 303 -4.85 -13.76 -0.89
CA ARG A 303 -4.96 -15.19 -1.22
C ARG A 303 -5.60 -15.46 -2.58
N VAL A 304 -5.96 -14.42 -3.34
CA VAL A 304 -6.71 -14.57 -4.59
C VAL A 304 -5.97 -14.07 -5.83
N TYR A 305 -4.68 -13.70 -5.73
CA TYR A 305 -3.89 -13.22 -6.88
C TYR A 305 -3.82 -14.22 -8.05
N GLN A 306 -3.77 -15.53 -7.76
CA GLN A 306 -3.68 -16.57 -8.79
C GLN A 306 -4.98 -16.78 -9.58
N ALA A 307 -6.13 -16.47 -8.99
CA ALA A 307 -7.44 -16.64 -9.60
C ALA A 307 -8.46 -15.65 -9.00
N PRO A 308 -8.27 -14.34 -9.23
CA PRO A 308 -9.21 -13.33 -8.75
C PRO A 308 -10.44 -13.37 -9.66
N CYS A 309 -11.63 -13.39 -9.08
CA CYS A 309 -12.88 -13.25 -9.82
C CYS A 309 -13.09 -11.75 -10.13
N PRO A 310 -13.39 -11.35 -11.38
CA PRO A 310 -13.57 -9.95 -11.76
C PRO A 310 -14.77 -9.31 -11.06
N LEU A 311 -15.83 -10.06 -10.78
CA LEU A 311 -17.01 -9.56 -10.08
C LEU A 311 -16.75 -9.37 -8.57
N HIS A 312 -16.08 -10.34 -7.95
CA HIS A 312 -15.93 -10.39 -6.49
C HIS A 312 -14.66 -9.74 -5.97
N HIS A 313 -13.58 -9.79 -6.77
CA HIS A 313 -12.25 -9.26 -6.43
C HIS A 313 -11.75 -8.31 -7.54
N PRO A 314 -12.55 -7.33 -8.00
CA PRO A 314 -12.23 -6.50 -9.15
C PRO A 314 -10.88 -5.78 -9.02
N THR A 315 -10.53 -5.33 -7.80
CA THR A 315 -9.26 -4.62 -7.56
C THR A 315 -8.04 -5.51 -7.79
N ILE A 316 -8.10 -6.78 -7.38
CA ILE A 316 -7.02 -7.75 -7.57
C ILE A 316 -6.99 -8.25 -9.01
N PHE A 317 -8.16 -8.45 -9.62
CA PHE A 317 -8.27 -8.80 -11.04
C PHE A 317 -7.63 -7.73 -11.93
N ALA A 318 -8.03 -6.46 -11.79
CA ALA A 318 -7.48 -5.36 -12.56
C ALA A 318 -5.96 -5.21 -12.34
N THR A 319 -5.50 -5.33 -11.09
CA THR A 319 -4.07 -5.31 -10.74
C THR A 319 -3.30 -6.43 -11.43
N ARG A 320 -3.86 -7.65 -11.48
CA ARG A 320 -3.25 -8.79 -12.16
C ARG A 320 -3.17 -8.56 -13.67
N VAL A 321 -4.25 -8.10 -14.29
CA VAL A 321 -4.29 -7.79 -15.73
C VAL A 321 -3.22 -6.75 -16.08
N LEU A 322 -3.15 -5.67 -15.29
CA LEU A 322 -2.15 -4.63 -15.44
C LEU A 322 -0.73 -5.19 -15.29
N PHE A 323 -0.49 -5.99 -14.26
CA PHE A 323 0.80 -6.65 -14.06
C PHE A 323 1.20 -7.50 -15.27
N MET A 324 0.29 -8.34 -15.77
CA MET A 324 0.54 -9.19 -16.94
C MET A 324 0.78 -8.37 -18.21
N TYR A 325 0.06 -7.27 -18.39
CA TYR A 325 0.26 -6.34 -19.50
C TYR A 325 1.69 -5.76 -19.48
N HIS A 326 2.16 -5.24 -18.35
CA HIS A 326 3.52 -4.70 -18.26
C HIS A 326 4.61 -5.77 -18.31
N ALA A 327 4.35 -6.95 -17.74
CA ALA A 327 5.29 -8.07 -17.79
C ALA A 327 5.54 -8.52 -19.24
N ALA A 328 4.49 -8.56 -20.06
CA ALA A 328 4.56 -9.03 -21.45
C ALA A 328 5.17 -8.02 -22.42
N GLN A 329 5.39 -6.76 -22.01
CA GLN A 329 6.10 -5.81 -22.84
C GLN A 329 7.57 -6.21 -22.91
N SER A 330 7.97 -6.83 -24.03
CA SER A 330 9.38 -7.02 -24.35
C SER A 330 10.00 -5.64 -24.55
N ARG A 331 10.67 -5.11 -23.52
CA ARG A 331 11.37 -3.82 -23.60
C ARG A 331 12.77 -4.00 -24.20
N LYS A 332 12.91 -4.87 -25.22
CA LYS A 332 14.13 -4.96 -26.04
C LYS A 332 14.22 -3.70 -26.88
N GLY A 333 15.22 -2.85 -26.63
CA GLY A 333 15.47 -1.65 -27.43
C GLY A 333 15.80 -0.37 -26.68
N ALA A 334 16.29 -0.41 -25.44
CA ALA A 334 17.22 0.67 -25.07
C ALA A 334 18.45 0.47 -25.97
N PRO A 335 18.90 1.47 -26.75
CA PRO A 335 20.23 1.40 -27.31
C PRO A 335 21.18 1.27 -26.11
N ASP A 336 21.92 0.17 -26.05
CA ASP A 336 23.19 0.14 -25.34
C ASP A 336 24.14 1.09 -26.08
N LYS A 337 23.88 2.37 -25.95
CA LYS A 337 24.91 3.37 -26.15
C LYS A 337 25.31 3.78 -24.74
N GLU A 338 26.33 3.11 -24.23
CA GLU A 338 27.40 3.87 -23.62
C GLU A 338 27.82 4.92 -24.66
N GLU A 339 27.16 6.08 -24.67
CA GLU A 339 27.78 7.27 -25.25
C GLU A 339 28.92 7.59 -24.29
N GLU A 340 30.12 7.07 -24.62
CA GLU A 340 31.32 7.85 -24.39
C GLU A 340 30.99 9.27 -24.86
N CYS A 341 30.99 10.21 -23.91
CA CYS A 341 30.86 11.63 -24.21
C CYS A 341 32.05 12.01 -25.09
N ASP A 342 31.92 11.87 -26.40
CA ASP A 342 32.86 12.44 -27.36
C ASP A 342 32.71 13.96 -27.28
N ASP A 343 33.75 14.58 -26.76
CA ASP A 343 33.98 16.03 -26.69
C ASP A 343 34.09 16.62 -28.10
N GLN A 344 32.95 16.78 -28.78
CA GLN A 344 32.87 17.59 -29.99
C GLN A 344 32.08 18.86 -29.68
N GLY A 345 32.87 19.90 -29.42
CA GLY A 345 32.44 21.24 -29.05
C GLY A 345 31.28 21.77 -29.89
N PHE A 346 30.21 22.12 -29.19
CA PHE A 346 29.07 22.82 -29.74
C PHE A 346 29.45 24.30 -29.94
N THR A 347 29.66 24.73 -31.19
CA THR A 347 29.80 26.15 -31.54
C THR A 347 28.42 26.76 -31.77
N VAL A 348 28.03 27.69 -30.90
CA VAL A 348 26.83 28.52 -31.04
C VAL A 348 27.14 29.68 -31.99
N PRO A 349 26.29 30.02 -32.98
CA PRO A 349 26.45 31.25 -33.76
C PRO A 349 26.27 32.47 -32.86
N ALA A 350 27.23 33.39 -32.93
CA ALA A 350 27.25 34.63 -32.18
C ALA A 350 26.17 35.62 -32.66
N GLU A 351 25.61 36.38 -31.70
CA GLU A 351 24.86 37.66 -31.75
C GLU A 351 23.57 37.55 -30.90
N THR A 352 23.27 38.34 -29.87
CA THR A 352 23.83 39.57 -29.27
C THR A 352 23.33 39.69 -27.80
N GLU A 353 24.22 40.21 -26.94
CA GLU A 353 24.04 40.97 -25.68
C GLU A 353 23.44 40.35 -24.39
N ASP A 354 24.36 40.27 -23.41
CA ASP A 354 24.28 40.42 -21.94
C ASP A 354 23.28 39.58 -21.10
N ILE A 355 23.83 38.65 -20.30
CA ILE A 355 23.74 38.57 -18.83
C ILE A 355 24.78 37.55 -18.30
N THR A 356 25.83 38.06 -17.66
CA THR A 356 26.92 37.31 -17.04
C THR A 356 26.55 36.80 -15.64
N THR A 357 25.72 35.75 -15.54
CA THR A 357 25.51 35.03 -14.25
C THR A 357 25.21 33.52 -14.35
N VAL A 358 25.18 32.92 -15.54
CA VAL A 358 24.68 31.54 -15.74
C VAL A 358 25.78 30.45 -15.74
N GLU A 359 27.04 30.78 -16.03
CA GLU A 359 28.10 29.76 -16.15
C GLU A 359 28.59 29.18 -14.82
N SER A 360 28.55 29.96 -13.72
CA SER A 360 28.98 29.48 -12.40
C SER A 360 28.02 28.47 -11.77
N SER A 361 26.72 28.58 -12.06
CA SER A 361 25.70 27.68 -11.52
C SER A 361 25.66 26.33 -12.24
N GLN A 362 25.96 26.29 -13.54
CA GLN A 362 26.04 25.03 -14.30
C GLN A 362 27.30 24.22 -13.96
N ALA A 363 28.45 24.86 -13.74
CA ALA A 363 29.68 24.19 -13.33
C ALA A 363 29.60 23.64 -11.90
N VAL A 364 28.99 24.40 -10.98
CA VAL A 364 28.71 23.95 -9.60
C VAL A 364 27.73 22.78 -9.59
N ASN A 365 26.68 22.83 -10.43
CA ASN A 365 25.76 21.70 -10.57
C ASN A 365 26.47 20.45 -11.12
N ARG A 366 27.29 20.54 -12.18
CA ARG A 366 28.01 19.35 -12.71
C ARG A 366 29.00 18.76 -11.70
N ALA A 367 29.76 19.59 -10.99
CA ALA A 367 30.69 19.14 -9.96
C ALA A 367 29.96 18.49 -8.77
N PHE A 368 28.80 19.04 -8.37
CA PHE A 368 27.94 18.46 -7.35
C PHE A 368 27.31 17.14 -7.81
N THR A 369 26.84 17.05 -9.06
CA THR A 369 26.31 15.81 -9.64
C THR A 369 27.38 14.73 -9.68
N GLY A 370 28.62 15.04 -10.07
CA GLY A 370 29.74 14.08 -10.06
C GLY A 370 30.08 13.58 -8.64
N GLN A 371 30.10 14.45 -7.65
CA GLN A 371 30.30 14.06 -6.24
C GLN A 371 29.15 13.22 -5.69
N VAL A 372 27.91 13.55 -6.09
CA VAL A 372 26.74 12.74 -5.74
C VAL A 372 26.80 11.38 -6.43
N GLU A 373 27.22 11.30 -7.69
CA GLU A 373 27.39 10.04 -8.41
C GLU A 373 28.47 9.16 -7.79
N GLU A 374 29.61 9.72 -7.38
CA GLU A 374 30.64 8.97 -6.63
C GLU A 374 30.14 8.53 -5.25
N GLY A 375 29.41 9.39 -4.54
CA GLY A 375 28.76 9.06 -3.28
C GLY A 375 27.70 7.94 -3.44
N ILE A 376 26.91 7.99 -4.51
CA ILE A 376 25.93 6.97 -4.88
C ILE A 376 26.64 5.67 -5.28
N LYS A 377 27.76 5.72 -6.00
CA LYS A 377 28.57 4.53 -6.33
C LYS A 377 29.14 3.87 -5.08
N SER A 378 29.67 4.66 -4.15
CA SER A 378 30.19 4.17 -2.86
C SER A 378 29.09 3.56 -1.98
N LEU A 379 27.97 4.27 -1.81
CA LEU A 379 26.79 3.75 -1.10
C LEU A 379 26.21 2.52 -1.79
N SER A 380 26.13 2.52 -3.11
CA SER A 380 25.67 1.39 -3.92
C SER A 380 26.55 0.17 -3.69
N LYS A 381 27.88 0.33 -3.60
CA LYS A 381 28.79 -0.78 -3.27
C LYS A 381 28.47 -1.37 -1.89
N VAL A 382 28.38 -0.55 -0.84
CA VAL A 382 28.08 -1.03 0.52
C VAL A 382 26.70 -1.71 0.59
N VAL A 383 25.69 -1.11 -0.04
CA VAL A 383 24.34 -1.68 -0.08
C VAL A 383 24.33 -2.98 -0.90
N LYS A 384 25.10 -3.07 -1.99
CA LYS A 384 25.26 -4.29 -2.80
C LYS A 384 25.92 -5.41 -2.00
N ASP A 385 26.99 -5.11 -1.28
CA ASP A 385 27.68 -6.10 -0.44
C ASP A 385 26.75 -6.66 0.63
N GLU A 386 26.00 -5.78 1.33
CA GLU A 386 25.02 -6.20 2.36
C GLU A 386 23.81 -6.93 1.76
N ALA A 387 23.34 -6.55 0.57
CA ALA A 387 22.28 -7.27 -0.13
C ALA A 387 22.75 -8.65 -0.62
N CYS A 388 23.97 -8.75 -1.14
CA CYS A 388 24.60 -10.00 -1.57
C CYS A 388 24.77 -10.96 -0.37
N GLN A 389 25.23 -10.46 0.77
CA GLN A 389 25.29 -11.23 2.00
C GLN A 389 23.90 -11.74 2.41
N ALA A 390 22.86 -10.91 2.32
CA ALA A 390 21.49 -11.33 2.62
C ALA A 390 20.98 -12.42 1.65
N VAL A 391 21.37 -12.39 0.37
CA VAL A 391 21.07 -13.49 -0.58
C VAL A 391 21.75 -14.78 -0.14
N GLN A 392 23.04 -14.72 0.23
CA GLN A 392 23.82 -15.88 0.65
C GLN A 392 23.28 -16.52 1.95
N GLU A 393 22.95 -15.70 2.96
CA GLU A 393 22.37 -16.18 4.23
C GLU A 393 21.00 -16.85 4.01
N ARG A 394 20.18 -16.29 3.11
CA ARG A 394 18.87 -16.86 2.77
C ARG A 394 19.01 -18.17 2.00
N ALA A 395 19.98 -18.27 1.09
CA ALA A 395 20.27 -19.51 0.39
C ALA A 395 20.66 -20.64 1.36
N ALA A 396 21.45 -20.33 2.39
CA ALA A 396 21.87 -21.30 3.41
C ALA A 396 20.71 -21.78 4.32
N SER A 397 19.65 -20.98 4.48
CA SER A 397 18.48 -21.33 5.32
C SER A 397 17.44 -22.24 4.64
N LEU A 398 17.56 -22.47 3.32
CA LEU A 398 16.59 -23.24 2.53
C LEU A 398 16.60 -24.75 2.82
N ASP A 399 17.66 -25.27 3.46
CA ASP A 399 17.82 -26.70 3.75
C ASP A 399 17.05 -27.19 4.99
N GLU A 400 16.58 -26.30 5.88
CA GLU A 400 15.77 -26.67 7.07
C GLU A 400 14.26 -26.39 6.92
N GLU A 401 13.85 -25.43 6.08
CA GLU A 401 12.44 -24.98 5.98
C GLU A 401 11.57 -25.76 4.97
N THR A 402 12.15 -26.64 4.17
CA THR A 402 11.46 -27.36 3.07
C THR A 402 10.33 -28.29 3.55
N GLN A 403 10.31 -28.69 4.83
CA GLN A 403 9.23 -29.51 5.41
C GLN A 403 7.99 -28.70 5.81
N THR A 404 8.13 -27.41 6.15
CA THR A 404 7.01 -26.58 6.66
C THR A 404 6.21 -25.93 5.53
N ALA A 405 6.85 -25.59 4.40
CA ALA A 405 6.21 -24.99 3.23
C ALA A 405 5.23 -25.94 2.51
N SER A 406 5.50 -27.26 2.53
CA SER A 406 4.63 -28.31 1.98
C SER A 406 3.23 -28.34 2.64
N VAL A 407 3.15 -28.06 3.95
CA VAL A 407 1.90 -28.06 4.71
C VAL A 407 1.07 -26.79 4.42
N LEU A 408 1.71 -25.64 4.25
CA LEU A 408 1.05 -24.38 3.89
C LEU A 408 0.54 -24.37 2.44
N MET A 409 1.30 -24.92 1.50
CA MET A 409 0.89 -25.05 0.09
C MET A 409 -0.34 -25.95 -0.07
N LYS A 410 -0.39 -27.11 0.59
CA LYS A 410 -1.59 -27.98 0.62
C LYS A 410 -2.81 -27.27 1.22
N THR A 411 -2.60 -26.41 2.23
CA THR A 411 -3.70 -25.64 2.84
C THR A 411 -4.21 -24.54 1.89
N CYS A 412 -3.34 -23.93 1.09
CA CYS A 412 -3.68 -22.95 0.05
C CYS A 412 -4.42 -23.60 -1.14
N GLU A 413 -4.01 -24.78 -1.59
CA GLU A 413 -4.71 -25.55 -2.64
C GLU A 413 -6.14 -25.89 -2.21
N ILE A 414 -6.33 -26.33 -0.97
CA ILE A 414 -7.66 -26.59 -0.39
C ILE A 414 -8.52 -25.31 -0.31
N GLN A 415 -7.92 -24.14 -0.07
CA GLN A 415 -8.66 -22.86 -0.07
C GLN A 415 -8.99 -22.36 -1.49
N ALA A 416 -8.12 -22.61 -2.47
CA ALA A 416 -8.37 -22.29 -3.87
C ALA A 416 -9.47 -23.19 -4.46
N GLU A 417 -9.48 -24.49 -4.13
CA GLU A 417 -10.56 -25.42 -4.49
C GLU A 417 -11.89 -25.02 -3.84
N LYS A 418 -11.90 -24.65 -2.55
CA LYS A 418 -13.10 -24.09 -1.89
C LYS A 418 -13.59 -22.80 -2.52
N SER A 419 -12.71 -22.00 -3.12
CA SER A 419 -13.10 -20.75 -3.81
C SER A 419 -13.70 -21.02 -5.19
N LYS A 420 -13.19 -22.04 -5.92
CA LYS A 420 -13.81 -22.54 -7.15
C LYS A 420 -15.17 -23.18 -6.89
N ASP A 421 -15.26 -23.98 -5.83
CA ASP A 421 -16.47 -24.67 -5.39
C ASP A 421 -17.49 -23.71 -4.76
N ALA A 422 -17.04 -22.54 -4.28
CA ALA A 422 -17.91 -21.43 -3.93
C ALA A 422 -18.46 -20.77 -5.20
N CYS A 423 -17.63 -20.43 -6.18
CA CYS A 423 -18.09 -19.84 -7.45
C CYS A 423 -19.17 -20.67 -8.14
N SER A 424 -19.03 -22.00 -8.21
CA SER A 424 -20.04 -22.88 -8.83
C SER A 424 -21.37 -22.95 -8.05
N LYS A 425 -21.35 -22.77 -6.72
CA LYS A 425 -22.57 -22.77 -5.87
C LYS A 425 -23.33 -21.44 -5.89
N TYR A 426 -22.81 -20.41 -6.59
CA TYR A 426 -23.42 -19.08 -6.68
C TYR A 426 -24.22 -18.84 -7.96
N GLU A 427 -24.19 -19.76 -8.93
CA GLU A 427 -25.00 -19.69 -10.17
C GLU A 427 -26.52 -19.70 -9.89
N ASP A 428 -26.95 -20.11 -8.69
CA ASP A 428 -28.37 -20.27 -8.31
C ASP A 428 -29.02 -19.10 -7.53
N ARG A 429 -28.43 -17.89 -7.51
CA ARG A 429 -29.05 -16.73 -6.80
C ARG A 429 -29.46 -15.59 -7.73
N ALA A 430 -30.77 -15.31 -7.72
CA ALA A 430 -31.56 -14.50 -8.64
C ALA A 430 -31.24 -12.97 -8.74
N ASP A 431 -30.13 -12.48 -8.19
CA ASP A 431 -29.84 -11.04 -8.11
C ASP A 431 -28.61 -10.60 -8.93
N VAL A 432 -28.05 -11.48 -9.76
CA VAL A 432 -26.95 -11.14 -10.70
C VAL A 432 -27.53 -11.16 -12.12
N PRO A 433 -27.35 -10.11 -12.94
CA PRO A 433 -27.63 -10.18 -14.38
C PRO A 433 -26.94 -11.42 -14.95
N ASN A 434 -27.65 -12.18 -15.77
CA ASN A 434 -27.27 -13.50 -16.26
C ASN A 434 -26.11 -13.43 -17.28
N TYR A 435 -24.97 -12.87 -16.88
CA TYR A 435 -23.71 -12.91 -17.61
C TYR A 435 -22.95 -14.13 -17.10
N GLU A 436 -22.62 -15.06 -17.98
CA GLU A 436 -21.75 -16.16 -17.60
C GLU A 436 -20.37 -15.58 -17.22
N LEU A 437 -19.98 -15.75 -15.96
CA LEU A 437 -18.69 -15.30 -15.43
C LEU A 437 -17.50 -15.86 -16.24
N SER A 438 -17.69 -17.05 -16.84
CA SER A 438 -16.77 -17.69 -17.78
C SER A 438 -16.53 -16.84 -19.02
N GLU A 439 -17.57 -16.24 -19.60
CA GLU A 439 -17.48 -15.44 -20.82
C GLU A 439 -16.78 -14.10 -20.59
N LEU A 440 -16.97 -13.48 -19.41
CA LEU A 440 -16.31 -12.24 -19.04
C LEU A 440 -14.81 -12.47 -18.78
N GLU A 441 -14.46 -13.46 -17.96
CA GLU A 441 -13.06 -13.85 -17.74
C GLU A 441 -12.39 -14.27 -19.06
N ASP A 442 -13.09 -15.03 -19.90
CA ASP A 442 -12.59 -15.44 -21.20
C ASP A 442 -12.42 -14.26 -22.17
N CYS A 443 -13.30 -13.26 -22.14
CA CYS A 443 -13.16 -12.07 -22.97
C CYS A 443 -11.91 -11.27 -22.58
N TRP A 444 -11.73 -11.01 -21.28
CA TRP A 444 -10.55 -10.31 -20.77
C TRP A 444 -9.26 -11.10 -21.03
N MET A 445 -9.26 -12.40 -20.76
CA MET A 445 -8.09 -13.26 -21.00
C MET A 445 -7.80 -13.45 -22.48
N ARG A 446 -8.82 -13.51 -23.35
CA ARG A 446 -8.64 -13.55 -24.82
C ARG A 446 -8.02 -12.26 -25.33
N ARG A 447 -8.51 -11.10 -24.88
CA ARG A 447 -7.96 -9.80 -25.28
C ARG A 447 -6.54 -9.60 -24.73
N LEU A 448 -6.30 -9.96 -23.47
CA LEU A 448 -4.96 -9.94 -22.89
C LEU A 448 -4.01 -10.85 -23.69
N LYS A 449 -4.42 -12.08 -24.01
CA LYS A 449 -3.63 -12.99 -24.87
C LYS A 449 -3.38 -12.37 -26.25
N ALA A 450 -4.38 -11.76 -26.87
CA ALA A 450 -4.26 -11.10 -28.17
C ALA A 450 -3.26 -9.92 -28.13
N GLU A 451 -3.34 -9.08 -27.10
CA GLU A 451 -2.46 -7.93 -26.92
C GLU A 451 -1.02 -8.37 -26.59
N VAL A 452 -0.86 -9.39 -25.75
CA VAL A 452 0.43 -10.04 -25.47
C VAL A 452 1.01 -10.64 -26.76
N GLN A 453 0.20 -11.31 -27.58
CA GLN A 453 0.64 -11.93 -28.84
C GLN A 453 1.03 -10.89 -29.90
N LYS A 454 0.28 -9.79 -29.99
CA LYS A 454 0.59 -8.63 -30.83
C LYS A 454 1.93 -8.02 -30.45
N ARG A 455 2.21 -7.86 -29.15
CA ARG A 455 3.41 -7.18 -28.63
C ARG A 455 4.64 -8.06 -28.49
N SER A 456 4.46 -9.39 -28.41
CA SER A 456 5.57 -10.36 -28.41
C SER A 456 6.04 -10.76 -29.82
N GLY A 457 5.58 -10.06 -30.88
CA GLY A 457 5.98 -10.34 -32.25
C GLY A 457 5.47 -11.68 -32.80
N GLY A 458 4.32 -12.16 -32.31
CA GLY A 458 3.69 -13.40 -32.78
C GLY A 458 4.15 -14.69 -32.09
N GLY A 459 4.98 -14.60 -31.04
CA GLY A 459 5.36 -15.74 -30.21
C GLY A 459 4.20 -16.24 -29.33
N THR A 460 3.98 -17.56 -29.28
CA THR A 460 2.95 -18.20 -28.43
C THR A 460 3.39 -18.44 -26.99
N SER A 461 4.62 -18.05 -26.63
CA SER A 461 5.19 -18.30 -25.32
C SER A 461 4.96 -17.12 -24.39
N TRP A 462 4.31 -17.40 -23.26
CA TRP A 462 4.45 -16.57 -22.07
C TRP A 462 5.95 -16.36 -21.77
N ILE A 463 6.31 -15.13 -21.39
CA ILE A 463 7.67 -14.65 -21.05
C ILE A 463 8.59 -15.80 -20.61
N LYS A 464 9.67 -16.07 -21.34
CA LYS A 464 10.50 -17.27 -21.09
C LYS A 464 11.57 -17.02 -20.03
N THR A 465 11.99 -15.78 -19.83
CA THR A 465 13.08 -15.39 -18.92
C THR A 465 12.76 -14.09 -18.18
N THR A 466 13.41 -13.85 -17.03
CA THR A 466 13.37 -12.57 -16.29
C THR A 466 13.86 -11.39 -17.14
N GLU A 467 14.78 -11.63 -18.07
CA GLU A 467 15.30 -10.62 -18.99
C GLU A 467 14.23 -10.11 -19.96
N GLU A 468 13.36 -11.00 -20.44
CA GLU A 468 12.24 -10.70 -21.34
C GLU A 468 11.07 -10.00 -20.63
N CYS A 469 11.03 -10.06 -19.29
CA CYS A 469 9.98 -9.43 -18.50
C CYS A 469 10.12 -7.90 -18.50
N GLY A 470 9.03 -7.21 -18.87
CA GLY A 470 8.94 -5.75 -18.81
C GLY A 470 8.84 -5.20 -17.39
N ILE A 471 8.63 -6.05 -16.38
CA ILE A 471 8.69 -5.69 -14.96
C ILE A 471 10.09 -5.99 -14.43
N PHE A 472 10.76 -4.95 -13.93
CA PHE A 472 12.03 -5.07 -13.23
C PHE A 472 11.83 -5.57 -11.79
N LEU A 473 10.88 -4.95 -11.08
CA LEU A 473 10.68 -5.19 -9.65
C LEU A 473 9.20 -5.11 -9.31
N TYR A 474 8.71 -6.11 -8.58
CA TYR A 474 7.42 -6.08 -7.89
C TYR A 474 7.66 -5.91 -6.40
N LEU A 475 6.92 -5.02 -5.76
CA LEU A 475 6.98 -4.80 -4.32
C LEU A 475 5.57 -4.69 -3.78
N ASP A 476 5.27 -5.50 -2.77
CA ASP A 476 4.03 -5.40 -2.04
C ASP A 476 4.28 -5.04 -0.59
N LEU A 477 3.86 -3.84 -0.19
CA LEU A 477 4.08 -3.29 1.13
C LEU A 477 3.09 -3.90 2.14
N HIS A 478 3.63 -4.58 3.15
CA HIS A 478 2.88 -5.18 4.26
C HIS A 478 3.39 -4.66 5.60
N GLY A 479 2.60 -4.85 6.65
CA GLY A 479 3.17 -4.94 7.99
C GLY A 479 2.38 -5.90 8.85
N HIS A 480 2.99 -6.40 9.92
CA HIS A 480 2.40 -7.47 10.69
C HIS A 480 2.55 -7.23 12.18
N ALA A 481 1.55 -7.67 12.95
CA ALA A 481 1.50 -7.63 14.41
C ALA A 481 2.71 -8.27 15.12
N SER A 482 3.48 -9.08 14.41
CA SER A 482 4.62 -9.83 14.96
C SER A 482 5.98 -9.32 14.50
N LYS A 483 6.03 -8.32 13.62
CA LYS A 483 7.24 -7.78 13.00
C LYS A 483 7.42 -6.30 13.33
N ARG A 484 8.65 -5.81 13.25
CA ARG A 484 9.00 -4.43 13.61
C ARG A 484 8.83 -3.51 12.41
N GLY A 485 7.59 -3.15 12.10
CA GLY A 485 7.29 -2.17 11.06
C GLY A 485 6.90 -2.77 9.72
N THR A 486 7.14 -2.02 8.64
CA THR A 486 6.71 -2.35 7.28
C THR A 486 7.79 -3.20 6.59
N PHE A 487 7.39 -4.21 5.83
CA PHE A 487 8.28 -5.03 5.02
C PHE A 487 7.66 -5.25 3.64
N VAL A 488 8.43 -5.81 2.70
CA VAL A 488 7.95 -6.10 1.35
C VAL A 488 7.96 -7.58 1.02
N TYR A 489 6.95 -8.02 0.28
CA TYR A 489 7.07 -9.19 -0.59
C TYR A 489 7.51 -8.72 -1.97
N GLY A 490 8.51 -9.37 -2.58
CA GLY A 490 8.99 -9.00 -3.91
C GLY A 490 9.15 -10.20 -4.84
N ASN A 491 9.41 -9.91 -6.13
CA ASN A 491 9.62 -10.97 -7.13
C ASN A 491 10.91 -11.76 -6.89
N HIS A 492 10.83 -13.07 -7.07
CA HIS A 492 11.98 -13.96 -7.03
C HIS A 492 12.79 -13.83 -8.32
N MET A 493 14.10 -13.70 -8.19
CA MET A 493 15.04 -13.74 -9.30
C MET A 493 15.88 -15.03 -9.18
N GLU A 494 16.09 -15.72 -10.30
CA GLU A 494 16.83 -16.99 -10.31
C GLU A 494 18.34 -16.77 -10.26
N ASP A 495 18.84 -15.68 -10.86
CA ASP A 495 20.24 -15.30 -10.83
C ASP A 495 20.58 -14.41 -9.64
N THR A 496 21.78 -14.62 -9.07
CA THR A 496 22.25 -13.93 -7.87
C THR A 496 22.38 -12.43 -8.04
N ASP A 497 22.79 -11.96 -9.21
CA ASP A 497 23.02 -10.54 -9.47
C ASP A 497 21.68 -9.78 -9.49
N SER A 498 20.69 -10.25 -10.24
CA SER A 498 19.35 -9.67 -10.26
C SER A 498 18.66 -9.80 -8.90
N ALA A 499 18.87 -10.92 -8.19
CA ALA A 499 18.36 -11.06 -6.82
C ALA A 499 18.95 -10.01 -5.87
N THR A 500 20.25 -9.74 -6.01
CA THR A 500 20.95 -8.69 -5.26
C THR A 500 20.39 -7.32 -5.63
N GLU A 501 20.24 -7.01 -6.92
CA GLU A 501 19.66 -5.76 -7.39
C GLU A 501 18.22 -5.53 -6.89
N ALA A 502 17.40 -6.58 -6.88
CA ALA A 502 16.04 -6.51 -6.34
C ALA A 502 16.02 -6.17 -4.83
N LEU A 503 17.02 -6.66 -4.07
CA LEU A 503 17.15 -6.39 -2.64
C LEU A 503 17.80 -5.03 -2.31
N MET A 504 18.47 -4.39 -3.26
CA MET A 504 19.01 -3.04 -3.08
C MET A 504 17.94 -2.06 -2.65
N PHE A 505 16.77 -2.13 -3.29
CA PHE A 505 15.67 -1.20 -3.03
C PHE A 505 15.16 -1.28 -1.57
N PRO A 506 14.69 -2.43 -1.05
CA PRO A 506 14.28 -2.54 0.35
C PRO A 506 15.42 -2.26 1.33
N LYS A 507 16.67 -2.52 0.94
CA LYS A 507 17.82 -2.17 1.79
C LYS A 507 18.01 -0.67 1.93
N ILE A 508 17.92 0.08 0.83
CA ILE A 508 17.93 1.55 0.85
C ILE A 508 16.75 2.08 1.66
N MET A 509 15.56 1.48 1.55
CA MET A 509 14.42 1.85 2.39
C MET A 509 14.72 1.69 3.88
N ALA A 510 15.37 0.59 4.28
CA ALA A 510 15.75 0.35 5.68
C ALA A 510 16.77 1.36 6.21
N LEU A 511 17.71 1.78 5.38
CA LEU A 511 18.68 2.82 5.74
C LEU A 511 18.03 4.20 5.95
N ASN A 512 16.93 4.47 5.25
CA ASN A 512 16.22 5.76 5.31
C ASN A 512 15.00 5.74 6.24
N CYS A 513 14.57 4.56 6.71
CA CYS A 513 13.40 4.38 7.55
C CYS A 513 13.69 3.35 8.64
N SER A 514 13.86 3.83 9.88
CA SER A 514 14.03 3.00 11.07
C SER A 514 12.83 2.09 11.38
N HIS A 515 11.70 2.30 10.70
CA HIS A 515 10.47 1.52 10.82
C HIS A 515 10.25 0.57 9.63
N PHE A 516 11.25 0.39 8.76
CA PHE A 516 11.22 -0.58 7.68
C PHE A 516 12.06 -1.81 8.05
N ASP A 517 11.42 -2.98 8.06
CA ASP A 517 11.99 -4.26 8.48
C ASP A 517 12.57 -5.00 7.27
N PHE A 518 13.85 -4.72 6.95
CA PHE A 518 14.56 -5.40 5.87
C PHE A 518 14.63 -6.92 6.06
N ALA A 519 14.91 -7.37 7.29
CA ALA A 519 14.97 -8.80 7.61
C ALA A 519 13.61 -9.48 7.41
N GLY A 520 12.52 -8.74 7.62
CA GLY A 520 11.17 -9.19 7.38
C GLY A 520 10.77 -9.30 5.89
N CYS A 521 11.56 -8.79 4.95
CA CYS A 521 11.26 -8.80 3.52
C CYS A 521 11.50 -10.18 2.89
N ASP A 522 10.63 -10.59 1.97
CA ASP A 522 10.64 -11.95 1.40
C ASP A 522 10.53 -11.93 -0.13
N PHE A 523 11.50 -12.57 -0.79
CA PHE A 523 11.68 -12.63 -2.24
C PHE A 523 11.80 -14.10 -2.73
N ARG A 524 11.33 -15.06 -1.93
CA ARG A 524 11.43 -16.49 -2.23
C ARG A 524 10.32 -16.93 -3.19
N LYS A 525 10.65 -17.88 -4.08
CA LYS A 525 9.77 -18.44 -5.13
C LYS A 525 8.37 -18.87 -4.64
N GLY A 526 8.26 -19.40 -3.42
CA GLY A 526 6.99 -19.85 -2.84
C GLY A 526 6.10 -18.75 -2.23
N ASN A 527 6.62 -17.54 -2.02
CA ASN A 527 5.86 -16.40 -1.47
C ASN A 527 5.64 -15.29 -2.49
N THR A 528 6.27 -15.38 -3.66
CA THR A 528 5.90 -14.63 -4.86
C THR A 528 4.50 -15.00 -5.32
N LYS A 529 3.68 -13.97 -5.52
CA LYS A 529 2.26 -14.05 -5.90
C LYS A 529 2.03 -14.45 -7.34
#